data_AF-A0A1Y4RZ82-F1
#
_entry.id   AF-A0A1Y4RZ82-F1
#
_cell.length_a   1.000
_cell.length_b   1.000
_cell.length_c   1.000
_cell.angle_alpha   90.00
_cell.angle_beta   90.00
_cell.angle_gamma   90.00
#
_symmetry.space_group_name_H-M   'P 1'
#
loop_
_entity.id
_entity.type
_entity.pdbx_description
1 polymer ?
#
loop_
_entity_poly.entity_id
_entity_poly.type
_entity_poly.pdbx_seq_one_letter_code
_entity_poly.pdbx_strand_id
1 'polypeptide(L)'
;MTPASYPVQLQAKQATLRRMYGGMMTMAEVSRELGYRNRVAARDWLTSHMVPEVRIGAVVRYESDAIAKAIVDSREYPTAKEV
;
A
#
# COMPACT_ATOMS: atom_id res chain seq x y z
N MET A 1 13.70 17.39 16.60
CA MET A 1 12.89 16.16 16.53
C MET A 1 13.49 15.33 15.40
N THR A 2 14.31 14.34 15.74
CA THR A 2 14.89 13.42 14.75
C THR A 2 13.73 12.71 14.03
N PRO A 3 13.73 12.62 12.69
CA PRO A 3 12.71 11.82 12.01
C PRO A 3 12.81 10.41 12.59
N ALA A 4 11.67 9.86 13.02
CA ALA A 4 11.62 8.51 13.55
C ALA A 4 12.34 7.57 12.58
N SER A 5 13.23 6.71 13.08
CA SER A 5 14.01 5.80 12.24
C SER A 5 13.08 5.03 11.30
N TYR A 6 13.46 4.85 10.03
CA TYR A 6 12.72 4.07 9.02
C TYR A 6 11.97 2.83 9.57
N PRO A 7 12.58 1.96 10.41
CA PRO A 7 11.86 0.81 10.99
C PRO A 7 10.64 1.18 11.84
N VAL A 8 10.68 2.30 12.56
CA VAL A 8 9.57 2.80 13.38
C VAL A 8 8.41 3.27 12.49
N GLN A 9 8.73 3.99 11.41
CA GLN A 9 7.73 4.45 10.43
C GLN A 9 7.06 3.26 9.73
N LEU A 10 7.85 2.26 9.34
CA LEU A 10 7.36 1.03 8.75
C LEU A 10 6.42 0.29 9.70
N GLN A 11 6.83 0.05 10.94
CA GLN A 11 6.03 -0.66 11.93
C GLN A 11 4.72 0.08 12.23
N ALA A 12 4.75 1.41 12.34
CA ALA A 12 3.55 2.21 12.55
C ALA A 12 2.57 2.10 11.37
N LYS A 13 3.08 2.13 10.13
CA LYS A 13 2.24 2.00 8.93
C LYS A 13 1.68 0.58 8.78
N GLN A 14 2.49 -0.45 9.03
CA GLN A 14 2.07 -1.86 9.06
C GLN A 14 0.98 -2.09 10.09
N ALA A 15 1.15 -1.61 11.32
CA ALA A 15 0.14 -1.72 12.37
C ALA A 15 -1.17 -1.03 11.99
N THR A 16 -1.09 0.14 11.33
CA THR A 16 -2.26 0.88 10.86
C THR A 16 -3.02 0.12 9.77
N LEU A 17 -2.33 -0.32 8.71
CA LEU A 17 -2.95 -1.06 7.62
C LEU A 17 -3.52 -2.40 8.11
N ARG A 18 -2.79 -3.09 9.00
CA ARG A 18 -3.23 -4.35 9.59
C ARG A 18 -4.46 -4.20 10.47
N ARG A 19 -4.59 -3.08 11.17
CA ARG A 19 -5.78 -2.77 11.98
C ARG A 19 -6.99 -2.41 11.11
N MET A 20 -6.79 -1.71 9.99
CA MET A 20 -7.89 -1.27 9.12
C MET A 20 -8.37 -2.34 8.15
N TYR A 21 -7.43 -3.06 7.52
CA TYR A 21 -7.72 -3.98 6.41
C TYR A 21 -7.36 -5.44 6.72
N GLY A 22 -6.76 -5.71 7.88
CA GLY A 22 -6.23 -7.03 8.21
C GLY A 22 -4.91 -7.33 7.49
N GLY A 23 -4.58 -8.60 7.32
CA GLY A 23 -3.31 -9.02 6.70
C GLY A 23 -3.26 -8.87 5.17
N MET A 24 -4.40 -8.71 4.50
CA MET A 24 -4.47 -8.64 3.05
C MET A 24 -5.50 -7.62 2.58
N MET A 25 -5.13 -6.83 1.57
CA MET A 25 -5.98 -5.83 0.94
C MET A 25 -6.41 -6.29 -0.45
N THR A 26 -7.65 -5.99 -0.82
CA THR A 26 -8.13 -6.06 -2.20
C THR A 26 -7.68 -4.84 -2.99
N MET A 27 -7.66 -4.95 -4.33
CA MET A 27 -7.33 -3.80 -5.20
C MET A 27 -8.19 -2.55 -4.91
N ALA A 28 -9.46 -2.73 -4.52
CA ALA A 28 -10.33 -1.61 -4.20
C ALA A 28 -9.89 -0.88 -2.92
N GLU A 29 -9.46 -1.63 -1.90
CA GLU A 29 -8.93 -1.07 -0.66
C GLU A 29 -7.59 -0.40 -0.87
N VAL A 30 -6.71 -1.00 -1.67
CA VAL A 30 -5.43 -0.38 -2.06
C VAL A 30 -5.66 0.93 -2.80
N SER A 31 -6.55 0.94 -3.78
CA SER A 31 -6.90 2.16 -4.53
C SER A 31 -7.41 3.25 -3.60
N ARG A 32 -8.23 2.89 -2.59
CA ARG A 32 -8.75 3.85 -1.60
C ARG A 32 -7.65 4.39 -0.69
N GLU A 33 -6.75 3.53 -0.21
CA GLU A 33 -5.63 3.93 0.67
C GLU A 33 -4.62 4.81 -0.07
N LEU A 34 -4.36 4.51 -1.34
CA LEU A 34 -3.50 5.32 -2.20
C LEU A 34 -4.19 6.57 -2.76
N GLY A 35 -5.49 6.76 -2.51
CA GLY A 35 -6.26 7.89 -3.02
C GLY A 35 -6.52 7.87 -4.54
N TYR A 36 -6.22 6.78 -5.24
CA TYR A 36 -6.50 6.64 -6.66
C TYR A 36 -7.98 6.36 -6.90
N ARG A 37 -8.60 7.14 -7.80
CA ARG A 37 -9.98 6.87 -8.28
C ARG A 37 -10.05 5.68 -9.24
N ASN A 38 -8.94 5.37 -9.91
CA ASN A 38 -8.86 4.32 -10.92
C ASN A 38 -8.02 3.14 -10.42
N ARG A 39 -8.58 1.93 -10.50
CA ARG A 39 -7.91 0.67 -10.16
C ARG A 39 -6.69 0.40 -11.04
N VAL A 40 -6.67 0.89 -12.28
CA VAL A 40 -5.53 0.74 -13.19
C VAL A 40 -4.33 1.52 -12.67
N ALA A 41 -4.52 2.75 -12.18
CA ALA A 41 -3.45 3.56 -11.62
C ALA A 41 -2.90 2.94 -10.32
N ALA A 42 -3.78 2.40 -9.47
CA ALA A 42 -3.36 1.65 -8.28
C ALA A 42 -2.54 0.41 -8.63
N ARG A 43 -2.94 -0.34 -9.68
CA ARG A 43 -2.19 -1.51 -10.16
C ARG A 43 -0.83 -1.13 -10.74
N ASP A 44 -0.76 -0.07 -11.51
CA ASP A 44 0.49 0.44 -12.09
C ASP A 44 1.47 0.86 -10.99
N TRP A 45 0.96 1.55 -9.95
CA TRP A 45 1.74 1.90 -8.77
C TRP A 45 2.26 0.65 -8.04
N LEU A 46 1.40 -0.35 -7.79
CA LEU A 46 1.79 -1.60 -7.15
C LEU A 46 2.87 -2.34 -7.96
N THR A 47 2.74 -2.36 -9.29
CA THR A 47 3.71 -2.98 -10.20
C THR A 47 5.04 -2.25 -10.15
N SER A 48 5.02 -0.91 -10.20
CA SER A 48 6.21 -0.06 -10.12
C SER A 48 6.96 -0.22 -8.80
N HIS A 49 6.25 -0.48 -7.70
CA HIS A 49 6.81 -0.71 -6.37
C HIS A 49 7.07 -2.20 -6.06
N MET A 50 6.94 -3.08 -7.06
CA MET A 50 7.17 -4.52 -6.94
C MET A 50 6.38 -5.18 -5.79
N VAL A 51 5.16 -4.71 -5.53
CA VAL A 51 4.29 -5.32 -4.51
C VAL A 51 3.70 -6.62 -5.09
N PRO A 52 3.93 -7.77 -4.44
CA PRO A 52 3.51 -9.06 -4.97
C PRO A 52 1.98 -9.20 -4.96
N GLU A 53 1.46 -9.77 -6.06
CA GLU A 53 0.06 -10.16 -6.17
C GLU A 53 -0.14 -11.56 -5.58
N VAL A 54 -0.95 -11.67 -4.53
CA VAL A 54 -1.31 -12.94 -3.92
C VAL A 54 -2.65 -13.40 -4.49
N ARG A 55 -2.63 -14.42 -5.35
CA ARG A 55 -3.84 -15.01 -5.91
C ARG A 55 -4.42 -16.04 -4.93
N ILE A 56 -5.66 -15.82 -4.50
CA ILE A 56 -6.40 -16.73 -3.64
C ILE A 56 -7.65 -17.17 -4.41
N GLY A 57 -7.55 -18.34 -5.06
CA GLY A 57 -8.59 -18.81 -5.97
C GLY A 57 -8.78 -17.84 -7.15
N ALA A 58 -9.99 -17.32 -7.31
CA ALA A 58 -10.34 -16.37 -8.38
C ALA A 58 -10.07 -14.89 -8.03
N VAL A 59 -9.68 -14.59 -6.78
CA VAL A 59 -9.45 -13.20 -6.34
C VAL A 59 -7.97 -12.89 -6.17
N VAL A 60 -7.59 -11.65 -6.48
CA VAL A 60 -6.25 -11.12 -6.24
C VAL A 60 -6.28 -10.26 -4.99
N ARG A 61 -5.34 -10.52 -4.08
CA ARG A 61 -5.10 -9.74 -2.87
C ARG A 61 -3.64 -9.36 -2.77
N TYR A 62 -3.37 -8.37 -1.94
CA TYR A 62 -2.05 -7.80 -1.72
C TYR A 62 -1.77 -7.82 -0.22
N GLU A 63 -0.55 -8.16 0.18
CA GLU A 63 -0.23 -8.12 1.61
C GLU A 63 -0.19 -6.69 2.12
N SER A 64 -0.93 -6.42 3.20
CA SER A 64 -0.96 -5.10 3.84
C SER A 64 0.44 -4.66 4.28
N ASP A 65 1.24 -5.60 4.77
CA ASP A 65 2.62 -5.35 5.21
C ASP A 65 3.55 -4.97 4.04
N ALA A 66 3.35 -5.57 2.86
CA ALA A 66 4.11 -5.24 1.65
C ALA A 66 3.72 -3.85 1.11
N ILE A 67 2.43 -3.50 1.14
CA ILE A 67 1.94 -2.17 0.76
C ILE A 67 2.47 -1.11 1.72
N ALA A 68 2.42 -1.35 3.04
CA ALA A 68 3.00 -0.45 4.03
C ALA A 68 4.48 -0.19 3.76
N LYS A 69 5.23 -1.26 3.45
CA LYS A 69 6.64 -1.15 3.08
C LYS A 69 6.81 -0.30 1.82
N ALA A 70 6.08 -0.59 0.75
CA ALA A 70 6.16 0.18 -0.49
C ALA A 70 5.85 1.66 -0.27
N ILE A 71 4.85 2.01 0.54
CA ILE A 71 4.50 3.42 0.85
C ILE A 71 5.65 4.10 1.61
N VAL A 72 6.20 3.44 2.62
CA VAL A 72 7.27 4.01 3.48
C VAL A 72 8.60 4.10 2.73
N ASP A 73 8.89 3.11 1.89
CA ASP A 73 10.08 3.03 1.06
C ASP A 73 10.08 4.08 -0.06
N SER A 74 8.92 4.26 -0.70
CA SER A 74 8.74 5.26 -1.74
C SER A 74 8.96 6.69 -1.22
N ARG A 75 8.72 6.97 0.07
CA ARG A 75 8.68 8.32 0.70
C ARG A 75 7.74 9.32 0.00
N GLU A 76 7.23 9.00 -1.18
CA GLU A 76 6.10 9.60 -1.85
C GLU A 76 4.84 8.98 -1.27
N TYR A 77 4.16 9.72 -0.40
CA TYR A 77 2.71 9.68 -0.50
C TYR A 77 2.40 10.01 -1.97
N PRO A 78 1.56 9.23 -2.67
CA PRO A 78 0.97 9.74 -3.89
C PRO A 78 0.11 10.94 -3.48
N THR A 79 0.73 12.12 -3.41
CA THR A 79 0.04 13.40 -3.51
C THR A 79 -0.80 13.24 -4.74
N ALA A 80 -2.13 13.22 -4.53
CA ALA A 80 -3.13 13.03 -5.55
C ALA A 80 -2.63 13.66 -6.84
N LYS A 81 -2.16 12.82 -7.78
CA LYS A 81 -1.93 13.29 -9.13
C LYS A 81 -3.33 13.54 -9.65
N GLU A 82 -3.77 14.79 -9.47
CA GLU A 82 -4.81 15.37 -10.28
C GLU A 82 -4.48 15.01 -11.73
N VAL A 83 -5.48 14.39 -12.35
CA VAL A 83 -5.54 14.15 -13.79
C VAL A 83 -5.35 15.45 -14.56
#